data_AF-A0A3L7SFB0-F1
#
_entry.id   AF-A0A3L7SFB0-F1
#
_cell.length_a   1.000
_cell.length_b   1.000
_cell.length_c   1.000
_cell.angle_alpha   90.00
_cell.angle_beta   90.00
_cell.angle_gamma   90.00
#
_symmetry.space_group_name_H-M   'P 1'
#
loop_
_entity.id
_entity.type
_entity.pdbx_description
1 polymer ?
#
loop_
_entity_poly.entity_id
_entity_poly.type
_entity_poly.pdbx_seq_one_letter_code
_entity_poly.pdbx_strand_id
1 'polypeptide(L)'
;MSVQRSSFRPGLRFPTLWRNLVRLASRSFAGAHHPRAARSTGLGAEALEGRLTPSALSPLATQAERLLHRVPILHHQAAIETRHAPIVPASFRQGVSTTLLAIPPRQQWDENNGYCGETSIQSFALYFGTYASQYRIRAFINPDQQSQLLIGVNEQTALRALHLNFERWNSNGPTPQSQNYLAWVKQRLQKGAPVIGTLYIKGMTDPDYDHIVPFIGFRSSFATSRYHASDTLLFNDNVASTTLARTFGTLAATRRGTNTGRFTYAIPSRVDYGCAVTGIVDTLRETVPVRLQVDRSSEPNLITGAPPVTLNATVNIQSLVPGKTYSLLRYDDPSRVPDSGFLAKGGYTSTRTFTATAATQAFTDRFLSNAVVTYRCVAS
;
A
#
# COMPACT_ATOMS: atom_id res chain seq x y z
N MET A 1 -40.45 30.41 -19.15
CA MET A 1 -39.42 30.47 -18.08
C MET A 1 -38.12 29.96 -18.68
N SER A 2 -37.15 30.88 -18.85
CA SER A 2 -35.90 30.69 -19.58
C SER A 2 -34.80 30.17 -18.64
N VAL A 3 -34.12 29.09 -19.02
CA VAL A 3 -33.00 28.52 -18.27
C VAL A 3 -31.70 29.10 -18.82
N GLN A 4 -31.05 29.95 -18.01
CA GLN A 4 -29.74 30.53 -18.28
C GLN A 4 -28.64 29.46 -18.31
N ARG A 5 -27.92 29.38 -19.44
CA ARG A 5 -26.66 28.63 -19.57
C ARG A 5 -25.52 29.48 -18.99
N SER A 6 -24.84 28.99 -17.96
CA SER A 6 -23.61 29.59 -17.45
C SER A 6 -22.42 29.17 -18.31
N SER A 7 -21.73 30.16 -18.86
CA SER A 7 -20.52 30.06 -19.67
C SER A 7 -19.29 29.70 -18.83
N PHE A 8 -18.56 28.68 -19.29
CA PHE A 8 -17.27 28.26 -18.73
C PHE A 8 -16.17 29.16 -19.32
N ARG A 9 -15.37 29.83 -18.47
CA ARG A 9 -14.17 30.57 -18.90
C ARG A 9 -12.93 29.68 -18.67
N PRO A 10 -12.11 29.36 -19.70
CA PRO A 10 -10.84 28.70 -19.50
C PRO A 10 -9.76 29.75 -19.28
N GLY A 11 -9.10 29.71 -18.11
CA GLY A 11 -8.03 30.65 -17.81
C GLY A 11 -7.31 30.29 -16.53
N LEU A 12 -6.38 29.32 -16.61
CA LEU A 12 -5.26 29.21 -15.70
C LEU A 12 -4.11 28.51 -16.44
N ARG A 13 -3.04 29.29 -16.65
CA ARG A 13 -1.80 28.91 -17.33
C ARG A 13 -0.97 28.05 -16.38
N PHE A 14 -0.58 26.87 -16.85
CA PHE A 14 0.42 26.02 -16.19
C PHE A 14 1.85 26.54 -16.47
N PRO A 15 2.79 26.49 -15.51
CA PRO A 15 4.18 26.83 -15.76
C PRO A 15 4.83 25.86 -16.76
N THR A 16 5.44 26.46 -17.78
CA THR A 16 6.21 25.87 -18.87
C THR A 16 7.52 25.26 -18.36
N LEU A 17 7.48 24.03 -17.84
CA LEU A 17 8.70 23.28 -17.49
C LEU A 17 8.59 21.76 -17.74
N TRP A 18 7.81 21.35 -18.75
CA TRP A 18 7.65 19.92 -19.09
C TRP A 18 7.73 19.61 -20.60
N ARG A 19 8.60 20.29 -21.35
CA ARG A 19 8.85 19.97 -22.79
C ARG A 19 10.28 19.58 -23.15
N ASN A 20 11.21 19.45 -22.20
CA ASN A 20 12.62 19.15 -22.50
C ASN A 20 13.15 17.80 -21.96
N LEU A 21 12.29 16.89 -21.52
CA LEU A 21 12.71 15.56 -21.01
C LEU A 21 12.35 14.38 -21.93
N VAL A 22 12.14 14.63 -23.23
CA VAL A 22 11.93 13.58 -24.26
C VAL A 22 13.02 13.61 -25.36
N ARG A 23 14.18 14.23 -25.10
CA ARG A 23 15.30 14.30 -26.08
C ARG A 23 16.69 13.96 -25.54
N LEU A 24 16.77 13.12 -24.49
CA LEU A 24 18.04 12.68 -23.92
C LEU A 24 18.06 11.20 -23.51
N ALA A 25 17.32 10.35 -24.23
CA ALA A 25 17.38 8.89 -24.08
C ALA A 25 17.53 8.18 -25.44
N SER A 26 18.29 8.78 -26.36
CA SER A 26 18.63 8.17 -27.66
C SER A 26 20.03 8.58 -28.09
N ARG A 27 21.04 8.16 -27.30
CA ARG A 27 22.46 8.15 -27.68
C ARG A 27 23.24 7.30 -26.68
N SER A 28 23.28 6.00 -26.92
CA SER A 28 24.39 5.09 -26.59
C SER A 28 24.10 3.74 -27.23
N PHE A 29 25.09 3.18 -27.92
CA PHE A 29 25.09 1.96 -28.76
C PHE A 29 24.92 2.17 -30.28
N ALA A 30 26.01 2.66 -30.88
CA ALA A 30 26.46 2.22 -32.20
C ALA A 30 27.99 2.08 -32.14
N GLY A 31 28.53 0.90 -32.45
CA GLY A 31 29.97 0.68 -32.46
C GLY A 31 30.38 -0.79 -32.46
N ALA A 32 29.98 -1.55 -33.48
CA ALA A 32 30.60 -2.82 -33.82
C ALA A 32 31.61 -2.57 -34.95
N HIS A 33 32.89 -2.84 -34.70
CA HIS A 33 33.88 -3.19 -35.73
C HIS A 33 35.03 -4.00 -35.12
N HIS A 34 35.19 -5.23 -35.61
CA HIS A 34 36.39 -6.06 -35.56
C HIS A 34 37.58 -5.38 -36.27
N PRO A 35 38.86 -5.67 -35.93
CA PRO A 35 39.50 -6.91 -36.43
C PRO A 35 40.62 -7.58 -35.57
N ARG A 36 40.79 -8.88 -35.86
CA ARG A 36 41.98 -9.77 -35.89
C ARG A 36 43.19 -9.59 -34.93
N ALA A 37 43.38 -10.67 -34.16
CA ALA A 37 44.53 -11.61 -34.11
C ALA A 37 45.96 -11.21 -33.61
N ALA A 38 46.37 -11.98 -32.58
CA ALA A 38 47.70 -12.56 -32.29
C ALA A 38 48.85 -11.69 -31.73
N ARG A 39 49.24 -11.95 -30.47
CA ARG A 39 50.49 -12.65 -30.07
C ARG A 39 50.68 -12.67 -28.54
N SER A 40 51.33 -13.73 -28.09
CA SER A 40 51.80 -14.04 -26.75
C SER A 40 52.99 -13.18 -26.30
N THR A 41 53.05 -12.85 -25.01
CA THR A 41 54.24 -12.99 -24.12
C THR A 41 53.82 -12.73 -22.68
N GLY A 42 54.24 -13.59 -21.76
CA GLY A 42 53.94 -13.48 -20.33
C GLY A 42 54.97 -12.71 -19.52
N LEU A 43 54.90 -12.97 -18.20
CA LEU A 43 55.76 -12.60 -17.07
C LEU A 43 55.42 -11.32 -16.31
N GLY A 44 55.40 -11.45 -14.98
CA GLY A 44 55.62 -10.34 -14.05
C GLY A 44 54.59 -10.19 -12.94
N ALA A 45 54.54 -11.14 -11.99
CA ALA A 45 53.97 -10.92 -10.68
C ALA A 45 55.07 -10.39 -9.76
N GLU A 46 54.86 -9.23 -9.11
CA GLU A 46 55.56 -8.87 -7.87
C GLU A 46 54.60 -8.17 -6.91
N ALA A 47 54.59 -8.70 -5.70
CA ALA A 47 53.93 -8.19 -4.51
C ALA A 47 54.85 -7.19 -3.81
N LEU A 48 54.27 -6.25 -3.05
CA LEU A 48 54.98 -5.66 -1.92
C LEU A 48 54.01 -5.29 -0.79
N GLU A 49 54.31 -5.89 0.35
CA GLU A 49 53.70 -5.73 1.66
C GLU A 49 54.27 -4.51 2.42
N GLY A 50 53.52 -4.07 3.44
CA GLY A 50 53.93 -3.14 4.51
C GLY A 50 52.68 -2.55 5.20
N ARG A 51 52.12 -3.01 6.34
CA ARG A 51 52.64 -3.18 7.74
C ARG A 51 53.26 -1.86 8.24
N LEU A 52 52.88 -1.17 9.35
CA LEU A 52 52.30 -1.48 10.68
C LEU A 52 51.73 -0.18 11.34
N THR A 53 50.52 -0.14 11.94
CA THR A 53 50.16 -0.13 13.40
C THR A 53 50.00 1.27 14.09
N PRO A 54 49.58 1.41 15.38
CA PRO A 54 48.25 1.92 15.78
C PRO A 54 48.33 3.03 16.89
N SER A 55 47.19 3.43 17.47
CA SER A 55 46.95 4.20 18.74
C SER A 55 45.92 5.32 18.48
N ALA A 56 44.93 5.67 19.30
CA ALA A 56 44.81 5.58 20.76
C ALA A 56 43.33 5.52 21.22
N LEU A 57 43.19 5.17 22.49
CA LEU A 57 42.00 4.91 23.30
C LEU A 57 41.22 6.18 23.75
N SER A 58 39.93 5.96 24.08
CA SER A 58 39.05 6.72 25.02
C SER A 58 39.68 6.80 26.45
N PRO A 59 39.07 7.36 27.54
CA PRO A 59 37.68 7.84 27.75
C PRO A 59 37.54 9.12 28.61
N LEU A 60 36.31 9.59 28.88
CA LEU A 60 35.97 10.28 30.14
C LEU A 60 34.46 10.13 30.45
N ALA A 61 34.18 9.46 31.56
CA ALA A 61 32.90 9.39 32.26
C ALA A 61 33.11 9.87 33.71
N THR A 62 32.02 9.93 34.49
CA THR A 62 31.88 10.35 35.91
C THR A 62 31.83 11.87 36.11
N GLN A 63 31.02 12.50 36.98
CA GLN A 63 30.22 12.17 38.18
C GLN A 63 29.34 13.45 38.40
N ALA A 64 28.16 13.49 39.00
CA ALA A 64 27.87 13.23 40.40
C ALA A 64 26.37 13.50 40.71
N GLU A 65 25.99 13.04 41.88
CA GLU A 65 24.66 12.73 42.39
C GLU A 65 24.28 13.67 43.55
N ARG A 66 22.97 13.74 43.87
CA ARG A 66 22.32 14.07 45.18
C ARG A 66 22.22 15.53 45.66
N LEU A 67 20.99 15.93 46.02
CA LEU A 67 20.63 16.24 47.43
C LEU A 67 19.11 16.33 47.64
N LEU A 68 18.63 15.54 48.60
CA LEU A 68 17.32 15.61 49.27
C LEU A 68 17.37 16.68 50.38
N HIS A 69 16.27 17.39 50.66
CA HIS A 69 15.71 17.47 52.03
C HIS A 69 14.39 18.27 52.16
N ARG A 70 13.42 17.56 52.78
CA ARG A 70 12.54 17.92 53.93
C ARG A 70 11.42 18.98 53.84
N VAL A 71 10.30 18.49 54.38
CA VAL A 71 8.97 19.03 54.71
C VAL A 71 9.03 19.95 55.95
N PRO A 72 8.00 20.80 56.16
CA PRO A 72 7.26 20.68 57.42
C PRO A 72 5.73 20.73 57.29
N ILE A 73 5.11 20.01 58.23
CA ILE A 73 3.68 19.84 58.51
C ILE A 73 3.19 21.04 59.34
N LEU A 74 1.95 21.50 59.11
CA LEU A 74 1.19 22.30 60.08
C LEU A 74 -0.28 21.86 60.07
N HIS A 75 -0.75 21.44 61.25
CA HIS A 75 -2.14 21.12 61.57
C HIS A 75 -2.88 22.39 62.00
N HIS A 76 -4.09 22.62 61.48
CA HIS A 76 -5.18 23.24 62.26
C HIS A 76 -6.54 22.72 61.78
N GLN A 77 -7.43 22.55 62.76
CA GLN A 77 -8.73 21.88 62.68
C GLN A 77 -9.88 22.79 62.20
N ALA A 78 -10.90 22.09 61.72
CA ALA A 78 -12.34 22.36 61.79
C ALA A 78 -12.98 23.36 60.81
N ALA A 79 -13.72 22.80 59.84
CA ALA A 79 -15.15 23.10 59.66
C ALA A 79 -15.79 21.98 58.83
N ILE A 80 -16.91 21.45 59.33
CA ILE A 80 -17.76 20.47 58.66
C ILE A 80 -18.57 21.22 57.61
N GLU A 81 -18.27 20.98 56.32
CA GLU A 81 -19.15 21.32 55.21
C GLU A 81 -19.29 20.09 54.32
N THR A 82 -20.53 19.59 54.23
CA THR A 82 -20.96 18.57 53.28
C THR A 82 -20.65 19.00 51.85
N ARG A 83 -19.59 18.44 51.25
CA ARG A 83 -19.28 18.59 49.82
C ARG A 83 -19.23 17.20 49.19
N HIS A 84 -19.90 17.09 48.05
CA HIS A 84 -20.03 15.89 47.24
C HIS A 84 -18.72 15.13 47.11
N ALA A 85 -18.81 13.81 47.29
CA ALA A 85 -17.71 12.90 47.00
C ALA A 85 -17.15 13.21 45.60
N PRO A 86 -15.82 13.33 45.44
CA PRO A 86 -15.25 13.44 44.11
C PRO A 86 -15.64 12.19 43.34
N ILE A 87 -16.38 12.39 42.25
CA ILE A 87 -16.53 11.39 41.20
C ILE A 87 -15.10 11.09 40.75
N VAL A 88 -14.55 9.97 41.20
CA VAL A 88 -13.33 9.40 40.64
C VAL A 88 -13.65 9.21 39.16
N PRO A 89 -12.98 9.92 38.22
CA PRO A 89 -13.24 9.69 36.82
C PRO A 89 -12.94 8.22 36.56
N ALA A 90 -13.94 7.51 36.03
CA ALA A 90 -13.78 6.15 35.56
C ALA A 90 -12.49 6.09 34.74
N SER A 91 -11.54 5.29 35.21
CA SER A 91 -10.32 5.00 34.46
C SER A 91 -10.73 4.59 33.05
N PHE A 92 -10.50 5.45 32.06
CA PHE A 92 -10.63 5.10 30.66
C PHE A 92 -9.71 3.90 30.44
N ARG A 93 -10.29 2.70 30.35
CA ARG A 93 -9.54 1.56 29.84
C ARG A 93 -9.13 1.93 28.43
N GLN A 94 -7.85 2.20 28.23
CA GLN A 94 -7.27 2.35 26.90
C GLN A 94 -7.54 1.05 26.14
N GLY A 95 -8.54 1.08 25.25
CA GLY A 95 -8.84 -0.07 24.42
C GLY A 95 -7.72 -0.27 23.41
N VAL A 96 -7.13 -1.46 23.37
CA VAL A 96 -6.19 -1.82 22.31
C VAL A 96 -6.98 -1.94 20.99
N SER A 97 -6.51 -1.27 19.94
CA SER A 97 -7.04 -1.36 18.59
C SER A 97 -5.97 -1.95 17.68
N THR A 98 -6.19 -3.17 17.20
CA THR A 98 -5.34 -3.81 16.20
C THR A 98 -6.19 -4.19 15.01
N THR A 99 -5.69 -3.88 13.82
CA THR A 99 -6.31 -4.30 12.56
C THR A 99 -5.22 -4.89 11.67
N LEU A 100 -5.50 -6.06 11.12
CA LEU A 100 -4.68 -6.68 10.08
C LEU A 100 -5.64 -7.28 9.05
N LEU A 101 -5.61 -6.74 7.84
CA LEU A 101 -6.40 -7.23 6.73
C LEU A 101 -5.73 -8.49 6.17
N ALA A 102 -6.53 -9.44 5.69
CA ALA A 102 -6.06 -10.72 5.14
C ALA A 102 -5.47 -10.52 3.73
N ILE A 103 -4.37 -9.77 3.65
CA ILE A 103 -3.68 -9.37 2.43
C ILE A 103 -2.23 -9.87 2.53
N PRO A 104 -1.93 -11.07 2.00
CA PRO A 104 -0.60 -11.65 2.10
C PRO A 104 0.43 -10.82 1.29
N PRO A 105 1.72 -10.88 1.65
CA PRO A 105 2.79 -10.31 0.84
C PRO A 105 2.84 -10.91 -0.57
N ARG A 106 3.21 -10.08 -1.55
CA ARG A 106 3.38 -10.44 -2.95
C ARG A 106 4.69 -9.87 -3.48
N GLN A 107 5.17 -10.41 -4.60
CA GLN A 107 6.43 -9.98 -5.22
C GLN A 107 6.15 -9.20 -6.51
N GLN A 108 6.73 -8.01 -6.59
CA GLN A 108 6.73 -7.21 -7.82
C GLN A 108 7.74 -7.74 -8.83
N TRP A 109 7.56 -7.33 -10.08
CA TRP A 109 8.63 -7.31 -11.08
C TRP A 109 9.42 -6.00 -11.00
N ASP A 110 10.70 -6.04 -11.37
CA ASP A 110 11.62 -4.89 -11.25
C ASP A 110 11.84 -4.15 -12.58
N GLU A 111 11.39 -4.74 -13.69
CA GLU A 111 11.54 -4.21 -15.04
C GLU A 111 10.67 -2.96 -15.26
N ASN A 112 11.05 -2.15 -16.26
CA ASN A 112 10.29 -0.98 -16.71
C ASN A 112 9.93 -0.02 -15.56
N ASN A 113 10.94 0.31 -14.73
CA ASN A 113 10.82 1.15 -13.52
C ASN A 113 10.02 0.51 -12.37
N GLY A 114 9.91 -0.83 -12.36
CA GLY A 114 9.29 -1.60 -11.29
C GLY A 114 7.76 -1.65 -11.37
N TYR A 115 7.17 -2.70 -10.80
CA TYR A 115 5.72 -2.96 -10.78
C TYR A 115 5.12 -2.83 -9.37
N CYS A 116 5.69 -1.96 -8.54
CA CYS A 116 5.29 -1.76 -7.14
C CYS A 116 3.82 -1.31 -7.01
N GLY A 117 3.38 -0.41 -7.89
CA GLY A 117 2.00 0.08 -7.93
C GLY A 117 1.00 -0.99 -8.37
N GLU A 118 1.34 -1.74 -9.43
CA GLU A 118 0.52 -2.82 -9.95
C GLU A 118 0.38 -3.96 -8.95
N THR A 119 1.47 -4.35 -8.28
CA THR A 119 1.47 -5.38 -7.24
C THR A 119 0.62 -4.96 -6.04
N SER A 120 0.66 -3.68 -5.68
CA SER A 120 -0.18 -3.12 -4.61
C SER A 120 -1.67 -3.21 -4.97
N ILE A 121 -2.05 -2.80 -6.18
CA ILE A 121 -3.44 -2.92 -6.66
C ILE A 121 -3.86 -4.39 -6.76
N GLN A 122 -3.01 -5.27 -7.28
CA GLN A 122 -3.30 -6.70 -7.35
C GLN A 122 -3.63 -7.26 -5.97
N SER A 123 -2.82 -6.93 -4.97
CA SER A 123 -3.01 -7.40 -3.60
C SER A 123 -4.39 -6.98 -3.04
N PHE A 124 -4.83 -5.77 -3.38
CA PHE A 124 -6.12 -5.26 -2.92
C PHE A 124 -7.29 -5.77 -3.74
N ALA A 125 -7.12 -5.93 -5.05
CA ALA A 125 -8.11 -6.55 -5.91
C ALA A 125 -8.43 -7.97 -5.41
N LEU A 126 -7.41 -8.75 -5.04
CA LEU A 126 -7.58 -10.09 -4.46
C LEU A 126 -8.43 -10.04 -3.20
N TYR A 127 -8.16 -9.09 -2.31
CA TYR A 127 -8.95 -8.85 -1.10
C TYR A 127 -10.42 -8.53 -1.38
N PHE A 128 -10.73 -7.95 -2.56
CA PHE A 128 -12.07 -7.63 -3.03
C PHE A 128 -12.60 -8.59 -4.11
N GLY A 129 -12.03 -9.80 -4.20
CA GLY A 129 -12.58 -10.88 -5.03
C GLY A 129 -12.24 -10.79 -6.51
N THR A 130 -11.19 -10.05 -6.88
CA THR A 130 -10.71 -9.91 -8.26
C THR A 130 -9.22 -10.26 -8.37
N TYR A 131 -8.86 -11.13 -9.30
CA TYR A 131 -7.48 -11.28 -9.74
C TYR A 131 -7.26 -10.47 -11.02
N ALA A 132 -6.16 -9.73 -11.07
CA ALA A 132 -5.61 -9.16 -12.29
C ALA A 132 -4.09 -9.21 -12.18
N SER A 133 -3.41 -9.69 -13.22
CA SER A 133 -1.95 -9.76 -13.19
C SER A 133 -1.29 -8.38 -13.16
N GLN A 134 -0.04 -8.29 -12.69
CA GLN A 134 0.72 -7.04 -12.70
C GLN A 134 0.77 -6.43 -14.10
N TYR A 135 0.99 -7.27 -15.12
CA TYR A 135 0.96 -6.88 -16.53
C TYR A 135 -0.40 -6.28 -16.96
N ARG A 136 -1.51 -6.92 -16.57
CA ARG A 136 -2.86 -6.47 -16.94
C ARG A 136 -3.23 -5.17 -16.25
N ILE A 137 -2.83 -5.00 -14.99
CA ILE A 137 -3.07 -3.77 -14.25
C ILE A 137 -2.35 -2.60 -14.92
N ARG A 138 -1.08 -2.77 -15.32
CA ARG A 138 -0.38 -1.75 -16.12
C ARG A 138 -1.06 -1.49 -17.46
N ALA A 139 -1.56 -2.53 -18.12
CA ALA A 139 -2.22 -2.39 -19.42
C ALA A 139 -3.48 -1.49 -19.37
N PHE A 140 -4.14 -1.35 -18.22
CA PHE A 140 -5.27 -0.43 -18.07
C PHE A 140 -4.88 1.05 -18.11
N ILE A 141 -3.66 1.38 -17.67
CA ILE A 141 -3.14 2.75 -17.72
C ILE A 141 -2.36 3.01 -19.01
N ASN A 142 -1.63 2.01 -19.48
CA ASN A 142 -0.81 2.07 -20.66
C ASN A 142 -0.66 0.68 -21.29
N PRO A 143 -1.39 0.40 -22.39
CA PRO A 143 -1.33 -0.89 -23.09
C PRO A 143 0.07 -1.29 -23.58
N ASP A 144 0.95 -0.32 -23.88
CA ASP A 144 2.30 -0.60 -24.39
C ASP A 144 3.33 -0.94 -23.29
N GLN A 145 2.93 -0.91 -22.02
CA GLN A 145 3.75 -1.19 -20.83
C GLN A 145 4.89 -0.21 -20.56
N GLN A 146 4.99 0.91 -21.26
CA GLN A 146 6.08 1.88 -21.11
C GLN A 146 5.92 2.81 -19.90
N SER A 147 4.69 3.00 -19.41
CA SER A 147 4.41 3.85 -18.24
C SER A 147 4.13 3.04 -17.00
N GLN A 148 4.78 3.42 -15.90
CA GLN A 148 4.51 2.87 -14.57
C GLN A 148 3.22 3.43 -13.97
N LEU A 149 2.64 2.66 -13.04
CA LEU A 149 1.55 3.12 -12.19
C LEU A 149 2.09 4.01 -11.07
N LEU A 150 1.51 5.21 -10.96
CA LEU A 150 1.91 6.24 -10.00
C LEU A 150 0.69 6.71 -9.19
N ILE A 151 0.88 6.83 -7.87
CA ILE A 151 -0.13 7.34 -6.95
C ILE A 151 -0.20 8.86 -7.06
N GLY A 152 -1.43 9.39 -7.13
CA GLY A 152 -1.70 10.80 -7.41
C GLY A 152 -1.68 11.16 -8.90
N VAL A 153 -1.46 10.19 -9.80
CA VAL A 153 -1.33 10.42 -11.23
C VAL A 153 -2.35 9.60 -12.01
N ASN A 154 -2.18 8.28 -12.08
CA ASN A 154 -2.93 7.41 -12.99
C ASN A 154 -3.56 6.16 -12.34
N GLU A 155 -3.36 5.94 -11.04
CA GLU A 155 -3.87 4.77 -10.31
C GLU A 155 -5.40 4.63 -10.38
N GLN A 156 -6.12 5.77 -10.45
CA GLN A 156 -7.58 5.77 -10.58
C GLN A 156 -8.07 5.04 -11.83
N THR A 157 -7.31 5.06 -12.92
CA THR A 157 -7.70 4.43 -14.18
C THR A 157 -7.69 2.91 -14.01
N ALA A 158 -6.65 2.35 -13.40
CA ALA A 158 -6.58 0.93 -13.06
C ALA A 158 -7.66 0.52 -12.05
N LEU A 159 -7.87 1.31 -10.99
CA LEU A 159 -8.88 1.01 -9.96
C LEU A 159 -10.31 1.03 -10.54
N ARG A 160 -10.63 1.97 -11.44
CA ARG A 160 -11.93 2.02 -12.14
C ARG A 160 -12.10 0.85 -13.09
N ALA A 161 -11.07 0.50 -13.85
CA ALA A 161 -11.11 -0.67 -14.73
C ALA A 161 -11.42 -1.96 -13.95
N LEU A 162 -11.00 -2.05 -12.68
CA LEU A 162 -11.29 -3.19 -11.81
C LEU A 162 -12.60 -3.09 -11.02
N HIS A 163 -13.42 -2.06 -11.25
CA HIS A 163 -14.66 -1.80 -10.51
C HIS A 163 -14.43 -1.71 -8.99
N LEU A 164 -13.36 -1.00 -8.59
CA LEU A 164 -13.03 -0.73 -7.19
C LEU A 164 -13.39 0.71 -6.81
N ASN A 165 -14.03 0.87 -5.67
CA ASN A 165 -14.23 2.16 -5.02
C ASN A 165 -12.94 2.59 -4.30
N PHE A 166 -12.60 3.87 -4.39
CA PHE A 166 -11.37 4.38 -3.79
C PHE A 166 -11.50 5.82 -3.27
N GLU A 167 -10.63 6.16 -2.34
CA GLU A 167 -10.51 7.50 -1.78
C GLU A 167 -9.03 7.89 -1.74
N ARG A 168 -8.68 8.99 -2.41
CA ARG A 168 -7.32 9.54 -2.38
C ARG A 168 -7.10 10.41 -1.15
N TRP A 169 -5.91 10.32 -0.58
CA TRP A 169 -5.41 11.33 0.35
C TRP A 169 -5.30 12.69 -0.34
N ASN A 170 -5.59 13.77 0.38
CA ASN A 170 -5.41 15.12 -0.13
C ASN A 170 -3.95 15.59 0.04
N SER A 171 -3.11 15.31 -0.95
CA SER A 171 -1.70 15.72 -0.98
C SER A 171 -1.48 17.24 -1.14
N ASN A 172 -2.53 18.02 -1.42
CA ASN A 172 -2.47 19.49 -1.49
C ASN A 172 -2.73 20.16 -0.13
N GLY A 173 -2.86 19.38 0.96
CA GLY A 173 -3.11 19.91 2.30
C GLY A 173 -1.87 20.59 2.94
N PRO A 174 -2.04 21.24 4.11
CA PRO A 174 -0.95 21.86 4.85
C PRO A 174 0.18 20.88 5.22
N THR A 175 1.43 21.33 5.15
CA THR A 175 2.62 20.54 5.54
C THR A 175 3.11 20.92 6.95
N PRO A 176 3.68 19.98 7.74
CA PRO A 176 3.94 18.58 7.41
C PRO A 176 2.66 17.71 7.45
N GLN A 177 2.50 16.85 6.44
CA GLN A 177 1.29 16.02 6.28
C GLN A 177 1.35 14.70 7.05
N SER A 178 2.54 14.14 7.27
CA SER A 178 2.74 12.75 7.73
C SER A 178 1.91 12.30 8.94
N GLN A 179 1.72 13.13 9.96
CA GLN A 179 0.88 12.76 11.13
C GLN A 179 -0.59 12.66 10.76
N ASN A 180 -1.12 13.63 10.03
CA ASN A 180 -2.51 13.63 9.56
C ASN A 180 -2.74 12.50 8.55
N TYR A 181 -1.76 12.25 7.68
CA TYR A 181 -1.78 11.13 6.74
C TYR A 181 -1.85 9.80 7.48
N LEU A 182 -1.01 9.56 8.49
CA LEU A 182 -1.02 8.32 9.26
C LEU A 182 -2.29 8.13 10.12
N ALA A 183 -2.88 9.22 10.62
CA ALA A 183 -4.19 9.16 11.25
C ALA A 183 -5.29 8.76 10.24
N TRP A 184 -5.26 9.32 9.02
CA TRP A 184 -6.16 8.94 7.94
C TRP A 184 -5.96 7.47 7.53
N VAL A 185 -4.72 7.01 7.36
CA VAL A 185 -4.39 5.60 7.07
C VAL A 185 -5.02 4.69 8.14
N LYS A 186 -4.82 5.00 9.42
CA LYS A 186 -5.40 4.24 10.54
C LYS A 186 -6.93 4.21 10.46
N GLN A 187 -7.57 5.33 10.19
CA GLN A 187 -9.03 5.42 10.03
C GLN A 187 -9.55 4.54 8.88
N ARG A 188 -8.84 4.47 7.75
CA ARG A 188 -9.22 3.64 6.60
C ARG A 188 -9.05 2.16 6.90
N LEU A 189 -7.91 1.78 7.49
CA LEU A 189 -7.66 0.41 7.91
C LEU A 189 -8.70 -0.11 8.90
N GLN A 190 -9.11 0.70 9.88
CA GLN A 190 -10.19 0.37 10.82
C GLN A 190 -11.52 0.04 10.12
N LYS A 191 -11.77 0.63 8.95
CA LYS A 191 -12.98 0.40 8.14
C LYS A 191 -12.82 -0.78 7.17
N GLY A 192 -11.73 -1.55 7.25
CA GLY A 192 -11.46 -2.64 6.31
C GLY A 192 -10.95 -2.18 4.94
N ALA A 193 -10.59 -0.89 4.79
CA ALA A 193 -10.10 -0.32 3.54
C ALA A 193 -8.57 -0.28 3.56
N PRO A 194 -7.88 -1.16 2.81
CA PRO A 194 -6.43 -1.11 2.70
C PRO A 194 -5.97 0.16 1.96
N VAL A 195 -4.75 0.61 2.23
CA VAL A 195 -4.21 1.86 1.66
C VAL A 195 -2.97 1.60 0.83
N ILE A 196 -2.97 2.08 -0.41
CA ILE A 196 -1.78 2.13 -1.25
C ILE A 196 -0.99 3.34 -0.77
N GLY A 197 0.16 3.11 -0.15
CA GLY A 197 1.03 4.15 0.38
C GLY A 197 2.29 4.32 -0.45
N THR A 198 2.94 5.47 -0.32
CA THR A 198 4.22 5.74 -0.97
C THR A 198 5.34 5.93 0.05
N LEU A 199 6.56 5.55 -0.35
CA LEU A 199 7.74 5.55 0.51
C LEU A 199 8.96 6.11 -0.24
N TYR A 200 9.84 6.76 0.51
CA TYR A 200 11.24 6.88 0.18
C TYR A 200 11.98 5.57 0.45
N ILE A 201 12.90 5.21 -0.45
CA ILE A 201 13.91 4.17 -0.29
C ILE A 201 15.26 4.85 -0.02
N LYS A 202 16.00 4.32 0.97
CA LYS A 202 17.36 4.73 1.28
C LYS A 202 18.29 4.53 0.08
N GLY A 203 18.99 5.59 -0.29
CA GLY A 203 19.92 5.61 -1.42
C GLY A 203 19.30 6.13 -2.73
N MET A 204 17.97 6.25 -2.78
CA MET A 204 17.26 6.79 -3.94
C MET A 204 17.05 8.30 -3.81
N THR A 205 16.64 8.94 -4.91
CA THR A 205 16.68 10.40 -5.08
C THR A 205 15.40 11.03 -5.58
N ASP A 206 14.31 10.29 -5.79
CA ASP A 206 13.06 10.91 -6.26
C ASP A 206 12.58 11.97 -5.25
N PRO A 207 12.17 13.17 -5.68
CA PRO A 207 11.73 14.19 -4.75
C PRO A 207 10.44 13.82 -4.02
N ASP A 208 9.55 13.06 -4.66
CA ASP A 208 8.20 12.78 -4.19
C ASP A 208 8.12 11.44 -3.46
N TYR A 209 8.51 10.34 -4.13
CA TYR A 209 8.61 8.99 -3.56
C TYR A 209 9.31 8.01 -4.53
N ASP A 210 9.89 6.93 -4.01
CA ASP A 210 10.55 5.90 -4.86
C ASP A 210 9.77 4.59 -4.93
N HIS A 211 8.85 4.36 -4.00
CA HIS A 211 8.20 3.05 -3.84
C HIS A 211 6.72 3.16 -3.50
N ILE A 212 5.94 2.19 -3.98
CA ILE A 212 4.50 2.09 -3.75
C ILE A 212 4.24 0.75 -3.07
N VAL A 213 3.54 0.78 -1.94
CA VAL A 213 3.35 -0.41 -1.10
C VAL A 213 1.93 -0.53 -0.54
N PRO A 214 1.43 -1.74 -0.29
CA PRO A 214 0.21 -1.96 0.45
C PRO A 214 0.40 -1.76 1.97
N PHE A 215 -0.29 -0.77 2.54
CA PHE A 215 -0.56 -0.70 3.98
C PHE A 215 -1.80 -1.52 4.31
N ILE A 216 -1.64 -2.49 5.20
CA ILE A 216 -2.64 -3.56 5.42
C ILE A 216 -3.11 -3.66 6.86
N GLY A 217 -2.52 -2.89 7.77
CA GLY A 217 -2.89 -2.97 9.17
C GLY A 217 -2.14 -2.00 10.07
N PHE A 218 -2.54 -1.98 11.34
CA PHE A 218 -1.86 -1.25 12.38
C PHE A 218 -2.05 -1.93 13.74
N ARG A 219 -1.16 -1.60 14.68
CA ARG A 219 -1.29 -1.93 16.11
C ARG A 219 -1.29 -0.64 16.91
N SER A 220 -2.25 -0.49 17.83
CA SER A 220 -2.43 0.70 18.65
C SER A 220 -2.90 0.31 20.04
N SER A 221 -2.33 0.91 21.08
CA SER A 221 -2.86 0.78 22.45
C SER A 221 -4.09 1.66 22.70
N PHE A 222 -4.49 2.46 21.70
CA PHE A 222 -5.58 3.41 21.77
C PHE A 222 -6.75 3.02 20.87
N ALA A 223 -7.98 3.09 21.40
CA ALA A 223 -9.22 2.86 20.67
C ALA A 223 -9.66 4.11 19.90
N THR A 224 -8.71 4.79 19.24
CA THR A 224 -8.95 6.03 18.49
C THR A 224 -8.27 5.93 17.13
N SER A 225 -8.82 6.62 16.14
CA SER A 225 -8.19 6.80 14.82
C SER A 225 -7.17 7.94 14.78
N ARG A 226 -6.89 8.59 15.92
CA ARG A 226 -5.91 9.67 16.02
C ARG A 226 -4.50 9.11 15.87
N TYR A 227 -3.59 9.98 15.42
CA TYR A 227 -2.16 9.68 15.39
C TYR A 227 -1.63 9.47 16.80
N HIS A 228 -0.93 8.36 17.02
CA HIS A 228 -0.05 8.18 18.17
C HIS A 228 1.30 7.69 17.68
N ALA A 229 2.39 8.33 18.15
CA ALA A 229 3.74 8.00 17.71
C ALA A 229 4.13 6.53 18.01
N SER A 230 3.53 5.93 19.04
CA SER A 230 3.72 4.53 19.41
C SER A 230 2.93 3.53 18.56
N ASP A 231 1.97 3.99 17.75
CA ASP A 231 1.23 3.10 16.85
C ASP A 231 2.20 2.47 15.84
N THR A 232 1.94 1.23 15.44
CA THR A 232 2.77 0.52 14.46
C THR A 232 1.99 0.32 13.18
N LEU A 233 2.54 0.74 12.04
CA LEU A 233 2.03 0.42 10.71
C LEU A 233 2.47 -0.99 10.31
N LEU A 234 1.57 -1.75 9.69
CA LEU A 234 1.85 -3.05 9.07
C LEU A 234 1.68 -2.91 7.55
N PHE A 235 2.72 -3.29 6.79
CA PHE A 235 2.75 -3.13 5.33
C PHE A 235 3.55 -4.22 4.66
N ASN A 236 3.23 -4.55 3.41
CA ASN A 236 4.06 -5.45 2.59
C ASN A 236 4.87 -4.57 1.64
N ASP A 237 6.17 -4.81 1.51
CA ASP A 237 7.07 -3.98 0.69
C ASP A 237 7.12 -4.40 -0.78
N ASN A 238 6.25 -5.32 -1.20
CA ASN A 238 6.22 -5.95 -2.52
C ASN A 238 7.50 -6.71 -2.91
N VAL A 239 8.37 -7.03 -1.96
CA VAL A 239 9.64 -7.77 -2.19
C VAL A 239 9.74 -8.93 -1.23
N ALA A 240 9.63 -8.66 0.06
CA ALA A 240 9.70 -9.64 1.12
C ALA A 240 8.46 -10.56 1.12
N SER A 241 8.69 -11.82 1.52
CA SER A 241 7.62 -12.79 1.75
C SER A 241 6.88 -12.58 3.08
N THR A 242 7.25 -11.55 3.85
CA THR A 242 6.71 -11.27 5.18
C THR A 242 6.24 -9.83 5.30
N THR A 243 5.23 -9.60 6.14
CA THR A 243 4.74 -8.26 6.45
C THR A 243 5.74 -7.53 7.35
N LEU A 244 6.09 -6.31 6.96
CA LEU A 244 6.94 -5.42 7.74
C LEU A 244 6.11 -4.62 8.75
N ALA A 245 6.77 -4.18 9.82
CA ALA A 245 6.18 -3.40 10.88
C ALA A 245 7.06 -2.21 11.26
N ARG A 246 6.48 -1.03 11.44
CA ARG A 246 7.23 0.15 11.92
C ARG A 246 6.37 1.13 12.70
N THR A 247 6.93 1.67 13.78
CA THR A 247 6.26 2.68 14.62
C THR A 247 6.11 4.01 13.88
N PHE A 248 4.94 4.62 13.99
CA PHE A 248 4.55 5.90 13.38
C PHE A 248 5.54 7.01 13.69
N GLY A 249 5.99 7.11 14.95
CA GLY A 249 6.94 8.13 15.41
C GLY A 249 8.32 8.04 14.77
N THR A 250 8.61 6.92 14.11
CA THR A 250 9.88 6.71 13.41
C THR A 250 9.73 6.64 11.90
N LEU A 251 8.49 6.63 11.37
CA LEU A 251 8.18 6.27 10.00
C LEU A 251 8.41 7.42 9.01
N ALA A 252 8.17 8.65 9.43
CA ALA A 252 8.30 9.85 8.61
C ALA A 252 9.75 10.36 8.60
N ALA A 253 10.28 10.73 7.42
CA ALA A 253 11.58 11.37 7.29
C ALA A 253 11.62 12.32 6.08
N THR A 254 12.60 13.24 6.05
CA THR A 254 12.96 13.94 4.80
C THR A 254 13.76 13.00 3.89
N ARG A 255 13.88 13.31 2.59
CA ARG A 255 14.76 12.56 1.67
C ARG A 255 16.18 12.37 2.23
N ARG A 256 16.81 13.44 2.73
CA ARG A 256 18.12 13.37 3.40
C ARG A 256 18.08 12.49 4.65
N GLY A 257 17.01 12.61 5.45
CA GLY A 257 16.79 11.80 6.64
C GLY A 257 16.66 10.30 6.33
N THR A 258 15.99 9.91 5.24
CA THR A 258 15.95 8.52 4.78
C THR A 258 17.34 8.03 4.38
N ASN A 259 18.06 8.81 3.57
CA ASN A 259 19.36 8.41 3.03
C ASN A 259 20.45 8.28 4.10
N THR A 260 20.38 9.07 5.17
CA THR A 260 21.33 9.02 6.30
C THR A 260 20.81 8.24 7.50
N GLY A 261 19.53 7.88 7.50
CA GLY A 261 18.86 7.24 8.62
C GLY A 261 19.14 5.75 8.74
N ARG A 262 18.65 5.17 9.84
CA ARG A 262 18.81 3.73 10.16
C ARG A 262 17.91 2.80 9.35
N PHE A 263 16.82 3.31 8.79
CA PHE A 263 15.78 2.49 8.15
C PHE A 263 15.86 2.57 6.63
N THR A 264 15.58 1.45 5.95
CA THR A 264 15.53 1.36 4.49
C THR A 264 14.41 2.21 3.89
N TYR A 265 13.24 2.20 4.52
CA TYR A 265 12.09 2.94 4.04
C TYR A 265 11.83 4.18 4.89
N ALA A 266 11.09 5.15 4.39
CA ALA A 266 10.40 6.16 5.19
C ALA A 266 9.21 6.73 4.41
N ILE A 267 8.18 7.17 5.11
CA ILE A 267 7.16 8.01 4.49
C ILE A 267 7.72 9.44 4.37
N PRO A 268 7.47 10.16 3.26
CA PRO A 268 7.87 11.56 3.14
C PRO A 268 7.27 12.42 4.27
N SER A 269 8.10 13.14 5.01
CA SER A 269 7.64 13.91 6.18
C SER A 269 6.78 15.14 5.85
N ARG A 270 6.82 15.63 4.60
CA ARG A 270 6.18 16.90 4.20
C ARG A 270 4.92 16.69 3.36
N VAL A 271 5.03 15.99 2.24
CA VAL A 271 3.96 15.76 1.27
C VAL A 271 3.80 14.25 1.09
N ASP A 272 2.63 13.74 1.43
CA ASP A 272 2.32 12.32 1.41
C ASP A 272 1.39 12.01 0.23
N TYR A 273 1.49 10.79 -0.31
CA TYR A 273 0.58 10.28 -1.33
C TYR A 273 -0.05 8.99 -0.84
N GLY A 274 -1.34 8.81 -1.11
CA GLY A 274 -2.00 7.56 -0.79
C GLY A 274 -3.38 7.43 -1.39
N CYS A 275 -3.82 6.19 -1.55
CA CYS A 275 -5.13 5.84 -2.09
C CYS A 275 -5.71 4.65 -1.31
N ALA A 276 -6.79 4.87 -0.58
CA ALA A 276 -7.52 3.81 0.10
C ALA A 276 -8.46 3.12 -0.88
N VAL A 277 -8.43 1.80 -0.97
CA VAL A 277 -9.43 1.02 -1.70
C VAL A 277 -10.54 0.65 -0.72
N THR A 278 -11.73 1.19 -0.95
CA THR A 278 -12.82 1.21 0.04
C THR A 278 -13.88 0.14 -0.16
N GLY A 279 -13.78 -0.62 -1.26
CA GLY A 279 -14.71 -1.68 -1.60
C GLY A 279 -14.79 -1.90 -3.11
N ILE A 280 -15.75 -2.71 -3.52
CA ILE A 280 -16.17 -2.83 -4.92
C ILE A 280 -17.22 -1.77 -5.24
N VAL A 281 -17.40 -1.47 -6.52
CA VAL A 281 -18.57 -0.72 -6.99
C VAL A 281 -19.79 -1.63 -6.96
N ASP A 282 -20.74 -1.32 -6.07
CA ASP A 282 -22.03 -1.99 -5.92
C ASP A 282 -23.05 -0.94 -5.48
N THR A 283 -23.68 -0.31 -6.46
CA THR A 283 -24.56 0.85 -6.26
C THR A 283 -25.89 0.50 -5.59
N LEU A 284 -26.31 -0.77 -5.65
CA LEU A 284 -27.53 -1.27 -5.01
C LEU A 284 -27.26 -2.07 -3.73
N ARG A 285 -25.99 -2.30 -3.37
CA ARG A 285 -25.57 -3.06 -2.18
C ARG A 285 -26.16 -4.47 -2.17
N GLU A 286 -26.16 -5.13 -3.33
CA GLU A 286 -26.72 -6.46 -3.51
C GLU A 286 -25.71 -7.59 -3.28
N THR A 287 -24.42 -7.24 -3.17
CA THR A 287 -23.35 -8.22 -3.02
C THR A 287 -22.99 -8.50 -1.56
N VAL A 288 -22.52 -9.73 -1.33
CA VAL A 288 -21.79 -10.10 -0.11
C VAL A 288 -20.28 -10.11 -0.37
N PRO A 289 -19.43 -9.90 0.66
CA PRO A 289 -17.99 -9.83 0.46
C PRO A 289 -17.42 -11.13 -0.11
N VAL A 290 -16.58 -11.00 -1.15
CA VAL A 290 -15.80 -12.09 -1.74
C VAL A 290 -14.33 -11.76 -1.62
N ARG A 291 -13.52 -12.72 -1.18
CA ARG A 291 -12.05 -12.64 -1.13
C ARG A 291 -11.47 -13.74 -1.99
N LEU A 292 -10.38 -13.42 -2.68
CA LEU A 292 -9.67 -14.36 -3.52
C LEU A 292 -8.27 -14.59 -2.95
N GLN A 293 -7.91 -15.86 -2.79
CA GLN A 293 -6.55 -16.28 -2.48
C GLN A 293 -6.03 -17.11 -3.65
N VAL A 294 -4.78 -16.91 -4.04
CA VAL A 294 -4.08 -17.75 -5.01
C VAL A 294 -2.92 -18.46 -4.34
N ASP A 295 -2.51 -19.59 -4.89
CA ASP A 295 -1.47 -20.48 -4.37
C ASP A 295 -0.03 -19.95 -4.49
N ARG A 296 0.14 -18.74 -5.04
CA ARG A 296 1.45 -18.12 -5.29
C ARG A 296 1.48 -16.65 -4.94
N SER A 297 2.58 -16.22 -4.32
CA SER A 297 2.87 -14.80 -4.01
C SER A 297 3.55 -14.06 -5.18
N SER A 298 4.14 -14.79 -6.14
CA SER A 298 4.83 -14.24 -7.32
C SER A 298 4.26 -14.76 -8.63
N GLU A 299 4.30 -13.90 -9.65
CA GLU A 299 3.84 -14.19 -11.01
C GLU A 299 5.02 -14.42 -11.96
N PRO A 300 4.89 -15.32 -12.96
CA PRO A 300 5.83 -15.38 -14.07
C PRO A 300 5.93 -14.02 -14.78
N ASN A 301 7.15 -13.54 -14.98
CA ASN A 301 7.40 -12.23 -15.57
C ASN A 301 7.18 -12.24 -17.09
N LEU A 302 6.02 -11.71 -17.50
CA LEU A 302 5.65 -11.66 -18.91
C LEU A 302 6.49 -10.66 -19.72
N ILE A 303 7.08 -9.65 -19.06
CA ILE A 303 7.94 -8.66 -19.70
C ILE A 303 9.25 -9.30 -20.17
N THR A 304 9.78 -10.24 -19.39
CA THR A 304 10.99 -11.00 -19.76
C THR A 304 10.67 -12.26 -20.57
N GLY A 305 9.43 -12.42 -21.03
CA GLY A 305 9.00 -13.56 -21.85
C GLY A 305 8.72 -14.86 -21.09
N ALA A 306 8.61 -14.85 -19.76
CA ALA A 306 8.20 -16.03 -19.02
C ALA A 306 6.75 -16.40 -19.36
N PRO A 307 6.42 -17.69 -19.59
CA PRO A 307 5.07 -18.09 -19.93
C PRO A 307 4.12 -17.96 -18.73
N PRO A 308 2.83 -17.61 -18.95
CA PRO A 308 1.82 -17.68 -17.89
C PRO A 308 1.69 -19.09 -17.33
N VAL A 309 1.38 -19.19 -16.03
CA VAL A 309 1.13 -20.46 -15.34
C VAL A 309 -0.31 -20.55 -14.88
N THR A 310 -0.85 -21.75 -14.70
CA THR A 310 -2.14 -21.92 -14.03
C THR A 310 -2.00 -21.61 -12.55
N LEU A 311 -2.87 -20.76 -12.03
CA LEU A 311 -3.04 -20.49 -10.60
C LEU A 311 -4.17 -21.34 -10.05
N ASN A 312 -4.00 -21.83 -8.83
CA ASN A 312 -5.09 -22.43 -8.06
C ASN A 312 -5.63 -21.39 -7.10
N ALA A 313 -6.91 -21.04 -7.25
CA ALA A 313 -7.56 -20.00 -6.49
C ALA A 313 -8.59 -20.58 -5.53
N THR A 314 -8.68 -19.98 -4.33
CA THR A 314 -9.76 -20.18 -3.37
C THR A 314 -10.58 -18.91 -3.26
N VAL A 315 -11.85 -19.00 -3.67
CA VAL A 315 -12.86 -17.95 -3.60
C VAL A 315 -13.60 -18.09 -2.27
N ASN A 316 -13.39 -17.16 -1.35
CA ASN A 316 -13.99 -17.16 -0.02
C ASN A 316 -15.11 -16.12 0.04
N ILE A 317 -16.33 -16.56 0.27
CA ILE A 317 -17.52 -15.73 0.39
C ILE A 317 -17.84 -15.58 1.89
N GLN A 318 -18.16 -14.37 2.31
CA GLN A 318 -18.39 -14.03 3.73
C GLN A 318 -19.77 -13.40 3.93
N SER A 319 -20.17 -13.27 5.19
CA SER A 319 -21.44 -12.63 5.59
C SER A 319 -22.68 -13.27 4.96
N LEU A 320 -22.63 -14.58 4.76
CA LEU A 320 -23.76 -15.37 4.29
C LEU A 320 -24.75 -15.63 5.43
N VAL A 321 -26.03 -15.82 5.08
CA VAL A 321 -27.08 -16.23 6.02
C VAL A 321 -27.42 -17.70 5.77
N PRO A 322 -27.23 -18.60 6.75
CA PRO A 322 -27.58 -20.01 6.59
C PRO A 322 -29.03 -20.21 6.12
N GLY A 323 -29.22 -21.12 5.16
CA GLY A 323 -30.52 -21.42 4.55
C GLY A 323 -30.94 -20.46 3.43
N LYS A 324 -30.21 -19.37 3.18
CA LYS A 324 -30.44 -18.50 2.01
C LYS A 324 -29.66 -18.99 0.79
N THR A 325 -30.23 -18.77 -0.38
CA THR A 325 -29.62 -19.11 -1.67
C THR A 325 -28.86 -17.92 -2.23
N TYR A 326 -27.70 -18.18 -2.81
CA TYR A 326 -26.81 -17.20 -3.40
C TYR A 326 -26.29 -17.69 -4.75
N SER A 327 -25.93 -16.75 -5.62
CA SER A 327 -25.23 -16.99 -6.89
C SER A 327 -23.84 -16.39 -6.82
N LEU A 328 -22.81 -17.23 -7.00
CA LEU A 328 -21.44 -16.79 -7.26
C LEU A 328 -21.25 -16.61 -8.76
N LEU A 329 -20.97 -15.38 -9.17
CA LEU A 329 -20.80 -14.95 -10.56
C LEU A 329 -19.31 -14.76 -10.83
N ARG A 330 -18.83 -15.30 -11.96
CA ARG A 330 -17.43 -15.18 -12.42
C ARG A 330 -17.39 -14.43 -13.75
N TYR A 331 -16.54 -13.42 -13.84
CA TYR A 331 -16.31 -12.62 -15.06
C TYR A 331 -14.84 -12.74 -15.47
N ASP A 332 -14.60 -13.02 -16.75
CA ASP A 332 -13.24 -13.07 -17.32
C ASP A 332 -12.82 -11.78 -18.04
N ASP A 333 -13.73 -10.82 -18.10
CA ASP A 333 -13.51 -9.50 -18.66
C ASP A 333 -14.03 -8.46 -17.67
N PRO A 334 -13.17 -7.60 -17.11
CA PRO A 334 -13.61 -6.61 -16.16
C PRO A 334 -14.64 -5.63 -16.75
N SER A 335 -14.61 -5.34 -18.06
CA SER A 335 -15.58 -4.45 -18.71
C SER A 335 -17.02 -4.99 -18.72
N ARG A 336 -17.18 -6.29 -18.44
CA ARG A 336 -18.48 -6.97 -18.36
C ARG A 336 -19.07 -6.99 -16.95
N VAL A 337 -18.33 -6.52 -15.95
CA VAL A 337 -18.80 -6.44 -14.56
C VAL A 337 -19.73 -5.22 -14.44
N PRO A 338 -21.03 -5.39 -14.15
CA PRO A 338 -21.90 -4.24 -13.94
C PRO A 338 -21.66 -3.60 -12.57
N ASP A 339 -22.11 -2.36 -12.38
CA ASP A 339 -22.06 -1.66 -11.08
C ASP A 339 -23.28 -1.94 -10.18
N SER A 340 -24.23 -2.72 -10.67
CA SER A 340 -25.48 -3.16 -10.00
C SER A 340 -26.32 -4.06 -10.90
N GLY A 341 -27.34 -4.71 -10.34
CA GLY A 341 -28.13 -5.73 -10.99
C GLY A 341 -27.27 -6.90 -11.48
N PHE A 342 -26.24 -7.33 -10.72
CA PHE A 342 -25.24 -8.29 -11.20
C PHE A 342 -25.86 -9.55 -11.83
N LEU A 343 -26.88 -10.12 -11.19
CA LEU A 343 -27.58 -11.29 -11.70
C LEU A 343 -28.43 -10.96 -12.95
N ALA A 344 -29.23 -9.89 -12.88
CA ALA A 344 -30.19 -9.53 -13.93
C ALA A 344 -29.53 -8.99 -15.21
N LYS A 345 -28.43 -8.22 -15.08
CA LYS A 345 -27.68 -7.69 -16.24
C LYS A 345 -26.77 -8.73 -16.88
N GLY A 346 -26.47 -9.83 -16.19
CA GLY A 346 -25.64 -10.91 -16.70
C GLY A 346 -24.19 -10.49 -16.97
N GLY A 347 -23.63 -10.93 -18.10
CA GLY A 347 -22.25 -10.63 -18.50
C GLY A 347 -21.18 -11.50 -17.85
N TYR A 348 -21.52 -12.27 -16.81
CA TYR A 348 -20.66 -13.26 -16.21
C TYR A 348 -20.40 -14.42 -17.19
N THR A 349 -19.18 -14.93 -17.18
CA THR A 349 -18.77 -16.12 -17.95
C THR A 349 -19.35 -17.40 -17.34
N SER A 350 -19.48 -17.46 -16.02
CA SER A 350 -20.12 -18.58 -15.33
C SER A 350 -20.81 -18.16 -14.04
N THR A 351 -21.76 -18.99 -13.60
CA THR A 351 -22.51 -18.82 -12.35
C THR A 351 -22.58 -20.14 -11.59
N ARG A 352 -22.55 -20.07 -10.26
CA ARG A 352 -22.78 -21.19 -9.36
C ARG A 352 -23.79 -20.77 -8.30
N THR A 353 -24.97 -21.38 -8.33
CA THR A 353 -25.99 -21.21 -7.29
C THR A 353 -25.79 -22.21 -6.16
N PHE A 354 -25.93 -21.77 -4.91
CA PHE A 354 -25.78 -22.61 -3.73
C PHE A 354 -26.64 -22.08 -2.57
N THR A 355 -27.03 -22.97 -1.66
CA THR A 355 -27.64 -22.59 -0.37
C THR A 355 -26.56 -22.55 0.69
N ALA A 356 -26.42 -21.41 1.38
CA ALA A 356 -25.41 -21.24 2.40
C ALA A 356 -25.72 -22.15 3.60
N THR A 357 -24.73 -22.92 4.04
CA THR A 357 -24.82 -23.76 5.26
C THR A 357 -24.20 -23.08 6.48
N ALA A 358 -23.41 -22.04 6.27
CA ALA A 358 -22.70 -21.27 7.29
C ALA A 358 -22.56 -19.80 6.86
N ALA A 359 -22.00 -18.96 7.75
CA ALA A 359 -21.74 -17.55 7.45
C ALA A 359 -20.61 -17.32 6.42
N THR A 360 -19.87 -18.37 6.09
CA THR A 360 -18.79 -18.36 5.10
C THR A 360 -18.86 -19.60 4.22
N GLN A 361 -18.51 -19.45 2.95
CA GLN A 361 -18.40 -20.58 2.03
C GLN A 361 -17.21 -20.38 1.10
N ALA A 362 -16.50 -21.46 0.78
CA ALA A 362 -15.35 -21.44 -0.10
C ALA A 362 -15.58 -22.31 -1.34
N PHE A 363 -15.05 -21.85 -2.47
CA PHE A 363 -15.00 -22.59 -3.72
C PHE A 363 -13.60 -22.50 -4.32
N THR A 364 -13.21 -23.49 -5.10
CA THR A 364 -11.94 -23.48 -5.85
C THR A 364 -12.18 -23.12 -7.31
N ASP A 365 -11.21 -22.43 -7.92
CA ASP A 365 -11.16 -22.17 -9.36
C ASP A 365 -9.72 -22.21 -9.88
N ARG A 366 -9.55 -22.28 -11.20
CA ARG A 366 -8.26 -22.29 -11.89
C ARG A 366 -8.27 -21.37 -13.10
N PHE A 367 -7.26 -20.53 -13.22
CA PHE A 367 -7.09 -19.61 -14.36
C PHE A 367 -5.61 -19.31 -14.61
N LEU A 368 -5.28 -18.76 -15.77
CA LEU A 368 -3.90 -18.40 -16.10
C LEU A 368 -3.45 -17.12 -15.38
N SER A 369 -2.16 -17.06 -15.05
CA SER A 369 -1.56 -15.94 -14.33
C SER A 369 -1.51 -14.63 -15.13
N ASN A 370 -1.89 -14.64 -16.41
CA ASN A 370 -2.03 -13.45 -17.26
C ASN A 370 -3.49 -13.01 -17.47
N ALA A 371 -4.44 -13.62 -16.75
CA ALA A 371 -5.86 -13.33 -16.83
C ALA A 371 -6.27 -12.14 -15.97
N VAL A 372 -7.52 -11.72 -16.17
CA VAL A 372 -8.30 -10.96 -15.19
C VAL A 372 -9.53 -11.80 -14.87
N VAL A 373 -9.80 -12.08 -13.60
CA VAL A 373 -10.96 -12.85 -13.18
C VAL A 373 -11.61 -12.14 -11.99
N THR A 374 -12.89 -11.83 -12.10
CA THR A 374 -13.65 -11.14 -11.05
C THR A 374 -14.78 -12.00 -10.54
N TYR A 375 -14.94 -12.07 -9.23
CA TYR A 375 -16.04 -12.75 -8.57
C TYR A 375 -16.96 -11.76 -7.86
N ARG A 376 -18.27 -11.96 -8.00
CA ARG A 376 -19.32 -11.27 -7.24
C ARG A 376 -20.29 -12.31 -6.72
N CYS A 377 -20.77 -12.14 -5.49
CA CYS A 377 -21.78 -13.05 -4.93
C CYS A 377 -22.98 -12.24 -4.48
N VAL A 378 -24.17 -12.65 -4.93
CA VAL A 378 -25.45 -11.99 -4.67
C VAL A 378 -26.47 -13.00 -4.15
N ALA A 379 -27.46 -12.55 -3.39
CA ALA A 379 -28.59 -13.39 -3.04
C ALA A 379 -29.39 -13.76 -4.32
N SER A 380 -29.85 -15.02 -4.41
CA SER A 380 -30.61 -15.54 -5.55
C SER A 380 -32.11 -15.46 -5.35
#